data_AF-A0A0F7G187-F1
#
_entry.id   AF-A0A0F7G187-F1
#
_cell.length_a   1.000
_cell.length_b   1.000
_cell.length_c   1.000
_cell.angle_alpha   90.00
_cell.angle_beta   90.00
_cell.angle_gamma   90.00
#
_symmetry.space_group_name_H-M   'P 1'
#
loop_
_entity.id
_entity.type
_entity.pdbx_description
1 polymer ?
#
loop_
_entity_poly.entity_id
_entity_poly.type
_entity_poly.pdbx_seq_one_letter_code
_entity_poly.pdbx_strand_id
1 'polypeptide(L)'
;MMNGGGEEQRVREAVRRHERSSTFTEAEKVISAVLSDPQVQQVRARSKAAESELGVELSARLQPFQDRYGQALRESDTAVLTGICPGTHGRWDGPASWTTGTRRRCEEPRWGHTSEGRPIAWVDSAPDDR
;
A
#
# COMPACT_ATOMS: atom_id res chain seq x y z
N MET A 1 55.13 14.55 -13.82
CA MET A 1 54.21 14.20 -12.73
C MET A 1 52.78 14.21 -13.27
N MET A 2 52.03 13.17 -12.91
CA MET A 2 50.76 12.75 -13.51
C MET A 2 49.59 13.59 -12.98
N ASN A 3 48.88 14.32 -13.85
CA ASN A 3 47.60 14.97 -13.51
C ASN A 3 46.45 14.63 -14.48
N GLY A 4 46.71 13.95 -15.61
CA GLY A 4 45.67 13.57 -16.58
C GLY A 4 44.74 12.43 -16.13
N GLY A 5 45.25 11.48 -15.34
CA GLY A 5 44.46 10.31 -14.90
C GLY A 5 43.34 10.63 -13.90
N GLY A 6 43.52 11.67 -13.08
CA GLY A 6 42.49 12.11 -12.11
C GLY A 6 41.33 12.86 -12.77
N GLU A 7 41.61 13.63 -13.83
CA GLU A 7 40.59 14.35 -14.60
C GLU A 7 39.75 13.40 -15.45
N GLU A 8 40.40 12.46 -16.16
CA GLU A 8 39.68 11.44 -16.92
C GLU A 8 38.77 10.57 -16.03
N GLN A 9 39.23 10.24 -14.82
CA GLN A 9 38.44 9.46 -13.88
C GLN A 9 37.21 10.25 -13.35
N ARG A 10 37.36 11.55 -13.08
CA ARG A 10 36.24 12.44 -12.70
C ARG A 10 35.23 12.60 -13.84
N VAL A 11 35.70 12.75 -15.08
CA VAL A 11 34.82 12.84 -16.27
C VAL A 11 34.04 11.54 -16.44
N ARG A 12 34.69 10.37 -16.31
CA ARG A 12 34.02 9.06 -16.39
C ARG A 12 33.00 8.83 -15.29
N GLU A 13 33.19 9.39 -14.09
CA GLU A 13 32.21 9.29 -13.01
C GLU A 13 31.02 10.24 -13.24
N ALA A 14 31.28 11.46 -13.72
CA ALA A 14 30.24 12.42 -14.06
C ALA A 14 29.34 11.90 -15.20
N VAL A 15 29.93 11.32 -16.24
CA VAL A 15 29.18 10.67 -17.34
C VAL A 15 28.31 9.53 -16.80
N ARG A 16 28.87 8.62 -15.98
CA ARG A 16 28.09 7.53 -15.37
C ARG A 16 26.95 8.03 -14.49
N ARG A 17 27.16 9.12 -13.73
CA ARG A 17 26.11 9.74 -12.92
C ARG A 17 25.01 10.35 -13.79
N HIS A 18 25.40 11.02 -14.87
CA HIS A 18 24.49 11.63 -15.82
C HIS A 18 23.66 10.58 -16.57
N GLU A 19 24.29 9.50 -17.03
CA GLU A 19 23.60 8.35 -17.65
C GLU A 19 22.57 7.74 -16.70
N ARG A 20 22.95 7.47 -15.44
CA ARG A 20 22.01 6.96 -14.43
C ARG A 20 20.83 7.92 -14.21
N SER A 21 21.12 9.22 -14.06
CA SER A 21 20.07 10.23 -13.89
C SER A 21 19.15 10.29 -15.12
N SER A 22 19.71 10.23 -16.32
CA SER A 22 18.95 10.24 -17.57
C SER A 22 18.09 8.99 -17.70
N THR A 23 18.61 7.80 -17.41
CA THR A 23 17.81 6.55 -17.43
C THR A 23 16.66 6.59 -16.41
N PHE A 24 16.89 7.20 -15.24
CA PHE A 24 15.85 7.38 -14.23
C PHE A 24 14.76 8.34 -14.71
N THR A 25 15.14 9.49 -15.28
CA THR A 25 14.18 10.43 -15.86
C THR A 25 13.38 9.82 -17.02
N GLU A 26 14.01 9.02 -17.87
CA GLU A 26 13.29 8.30 -18.94
C GLU A 26 12.32 7.26 -18.37
N ALA A 27 12.71 6.52 -17.33
CA ALA A 27 11.82 5.60 -16.64
C ALA A 27 10.62 6.34 -16.00
N GLU A 28 10.83 7.48 -15.36
CA GLU A 28 9.76 8.30 -14.79
C GLU A 28 8.79 8.80 -15.87
N LYS A 29 9.29 9.21 -17.04
CA LYS A 29 8.44 9.62 -18.17
C LYS A 29 7.58 8.46 -18.66
N VAL A 30 8.16 7.27 -18.82
CA VAL A 30 7.43 6.08 -19.27
C VAL A 30 6.37 5.67 -18.23
N ILE A 31 6.74 5.61 -16.95
CA ILE A 31 5.79 5.30 -15.87
C ILE A 31 4.67 6.32 -15.83
N SER A 32 5.00 7.62 -15.93
CA SER A 32 4.00 8.68 -15.94
C SER A 32 3.06 8.56 -17.15
N ALA A 33 3.59 8.28 -18.34
CA ALA A 33 2.79 8.07 -19.54
C ALA A 33 1.82 6.88 -19.38
N VAL A 34 2.29 5.75 -18.85
CA VAL A 34 1.45 4.57 -18.57
C VAL A 34 0.39 4.90 -17.52
N LEU A 35 0.75 5.57 -16.42
CA LEU A 35 -0.20 5.95 -15.39
C LEU A 35 -1.21 6.99 -15.87
N SER A 36 -0.84 7.86 -16.82
CA SER A 36 -1.73 8.84 -17.45
C SER A 36 -2.58 8.25 -18.58
N ASP A 37 -2.34 7.00 -18.98
CA ASP A 37 -3.15 6.33 -20.01
C ASP A 37 -4.64 6.30 -19.59
N PRO A 38 -5.58 6.73 -20.45
CA PRO A 38 -7.00 6.76 -20.12
C PRO A 38 -7.59 5.40 -19.74
N GLN A 39 -7.11 4.30 -20.33
CA GLN A 39 -7.57 2.96 -20.00
C GLN A 39 -7.06 2.53 -18.63
N VAL A 40 -5.81 2.85 -18.30
CA VAL A 40 -5.25 2.61 -16.96
C VAL A 40 -6.03 3.40 -15.90
N GLN A 41 -6.35 4.66 -16.18
CA GLN A 41 -7.20 5.47 -15.31
C GLN A 41 -8.60 4.91 -15.15
N GLN A 42 -9.21 4.41 -16.24
CA GLN A 42 -10.53 3.78 -16.19
C GLN A 42 -10.53 2.50 -15.36
N VAL A 43 -9.53 1.62 -15.53
CA VAL A 43 -9.39 0.41 -14.71
C VAL A 43 -9.19 0.76 -13.24
N ARG A 44 -8.33 1.75 -12.95
CA ARG A 44 -8.13 2.26 -11.59
C ARG A 44 -9.44 2.76 -10.97
N ALA A 45 -10.23 3.54 -11.72
CA ALA A 45 -11.50 4.05 -11.24
C ALA A 45 -12.50 2.91 -10.96
N ARG A 46 -12.56 1.89 -11.83
CA ARG A 46 -13.40 0.70 -11.62
C ARG A 46 -12.97 -0.11 -10.41
N SER A 47 -11.66 -0.30 -10.20
CA SER A 47 -11.14 -0.98 -9.00
C SER A 47 -11.56 -0.25 -7.74
N LYS A 48 -11.33 1.07 -7.67
CA LYS A 48 -11.73 1.90 -6.52
C LYS A 48 -13.23 1.84 -6.22
N ALA A 49 -14.07 1.82 -7.26
CA ALA A 49 -15.51 1.67 -7.11
C ALA A 49 -15.86 0.30 -6.51
N ALA A 50 -15.30 -0.78 -7.07
CA ALA A 50 -15.53 -2.14 -6.57
C ALA A 50 -15.04 -2.33 -5.13
N GLU A 51 -13.87 -1.78 -4.77
CA GLU A 51 -13.32 -1.79 -3.41
C GLU A 51 -14.24 -1.06 -2.43
N SER A 52 -14.84 0.06 -2.85
CA SER A 52 -15.78 0.84 -2.04
C SER A 52 -17.12 0.13 -1.86
N GLU A 53 -17.66 -0.43 -2.95
CA GLU A 53 -18.91 -1.20 -2.94
C GLU A 53 -18.78 -2.43 -2.02
N LEU A 54 -17.72 -3.21 -2.20
CA LEU A 54 -17.42 -4.35 -1.34
C LEU A 54 -17.16 -3.93 0.11
N GLY A 55 -16.54 -2.77 0.32
CA GLY A 55 -16.39 -2.15 1.63
C GLY A 55 -17.75 -1.93 2.32
N VAL A 56 -18.72 -1.38 1.61
CA VAL A 56 -20.08 -1.17 2.13
C VAL A 56 -20.76 -2.52 2.41
N GLU A 57 -20.69 -3.48 1.50
CA GLU A 57 -21.30 -4.80 1.67
C GLU A 57 -20.80 -5.53 2.93
N LEU A 58 -19.50 -5.42 3.21
CA LEU A 58 -18.86 -6.08 4.35
C LEU A 58 -19.00 -5.30 5.66
N SER A 59 -19.44 -4.04 5.62
CA SER A 59 -19.46 -3.14 6.79
C SER A 59 -20.24 -3.71 7.97
N ALA A 60 -21.46 -4.19 7.75
CA ALA A 60 -22.30 -4.75 8.81
C ALA A 60 -21.64 -5.94 9.53
N ARG A 61 -20.85 -6.73 8.81
CA ARG A 61 -20.13 -7.89 9.35
C ARG A 61 -18.84 -7.49 10.06
N LEU A 62 -18.08 -6.54 9.52
CA LEU A 62 -16.70 -6.27 9.94
C LEU A 62 -16.56 -5.06 10.87
N GLN A 63 -17.51 -4.12 10.86
CA GLN A 63 -17.53 -2.95 11.75
C GLN A 63 -17.36 -3.29 13.24
N PRO A 64 -18.04 -4.30 13.83
CA PRO A 64 -17.90 -4.60 15.25
C PRO A 64 -16.49 -5.02 15.66
N PHE A 65 -15.71 -5.53 14.72
CA PHE A 65 -14.32 -5.86 14.98
C PHE A 65 -13.40 -4.64 14.88
N GLN A 66 -13.66 -3.75 13.92
CA GLN A 66 -12.97 -2.47 13.81
C GLN A 66 -13.21 -1.58 15.03
N ASP A 67 -14.44 -1.58 15.56
CA ASP A 67 -14.79 -0.84 16.77
C ASP A 67 -14.01 -1.35 17.98
N ARG A 68 -13.87 -2.68 18.11
CA ARG A 68 -13.05 -3.31 19.17
C ARG A 68 -11.57 -2.97 19.04
N TYR A 69 -11.04 -2.94 17.81
CA TYR A 69 -9.67 -2.50 17.58
C TYR A 69 -9.48 -1.02 17.93
N GLY A 70 -10.40 -0.15 17.51
CA GLY A 70 -10.38 1.27 17.87
C GLY A 70 -10.49 1.51 19.37
N GLN A 71 -11.30 0.71 20.07
CA GLN A 71 -11.38 0.72 21.53
C GLN A 71 -10.04 0.33 22.17
N ALA A 72 -9.45 -0.79 21.74
CA ALA A 72 -8.17 -1.27 22.27
C ALA A 72 -7.04 -0.24 22.06
N LEU A 73 -7.02 0.46 20.92
CA LEU A 73 -6.08 1.57 20.70
C LEU A 73 -6.30 2.73 21.67
N ARG A 74 -7.56 3.15 21.89
CA ARG A 74 -7.88 4.25 22.82
C ARG A 74 -7.51 3.91 24.26
N GLU A 75 -7.70 2.65 24.65
CA GLU A 75 -7.44 2.16 26.00
C GLU A 75 -5.99 1.69 26.20
N SER A 76 -5.18 1.68 25.14
CA SER A 76 -3.84 1.08 25.15
C SER A 76 -3.86 -0.38 25.65
N ASP A 77 -4.91 -1.12 25.31
CA ASP A 77 -5.08 -2.52 25.71
C ASP A 77 -4.14 -3.41 24.87
N THR A 78 -2.91 -3.50 25.36
CA THR A 78 -1.85 -4.31 24.74
C THR A 78 -2.17 -5.80 24.70
N ALA A 79 -3.03 -6.32 25.58
CA ALA A 79 -3.41 -7.73 25.57
C ALA A 79 -4.33 -8.03 24.37
N VAL A 80 -5.29 -7.15 24.10
CA VAL A 80 -6.16 -7.24 22.91
C VAL A 80 -5.35 -6.99 21.64
N LEU A 81 -4.45 -6.00 21.64
CA LEU A 81 -3.63 -5.67 20.46
C LEU A 81 -2.61 -6.76 20.11
N THR A 82 -2.07 -7.48 21.10
CA THR A 82 -1.12 -8.59 20.87
C THR A 82 -1.79 -9.91 20.51
N GLY A 83 -3.10 -10.04 20.74
CA GLY A 83 -3.93 -11.14 20.24
C GLY A 83 -4.26 -11.06 18.75
N ILE A 84 -3.96 -9.92 18.10
CA ILE A 84 -4.16 -9.71 16.66
C ILE A 84 -2.92 -10.27 15.93
N CYS A 85 -3.13 -11.06 14.87
CA CYS A 85 -2.07 -11.84 14.22
C CYS A 85 -0.79 -11.03 13.92
N PRO A 86 0.41 -11.56 14.23
CA PRO A 86 1.65 -10.99 13.75
C PRO A 86 1.71 -11.16 12.21
N GLY A 87 1.73 -10.05 11.48
CA GLY A 87 1.76 -10.02 10.01
C GLY A 87 0.67 -9.17 9.35
N THR A 88 -0.33 -8.72 10.11
CA THR A 88 -1.27 -7.68 9.66
C THR A 88 -0.69 -6.29 9.94
N HIS A 89 -0.43 -5.52 8.89
CA HIS A 89 0.00 -4.14 8.94
C HIS A 89 -1.09 -3.28 9.63
N GLY A 90 -0.73 -2.64 10.74
CA GLY A 90 -1.66 -1.88 11.59
C GLY A 90 -2.49 -0.79 10.89
N ARG A 91 -3.41 -0.19 11.65
CA ARG A 91 -4.41 0.85 11.27
C ARG A 91 -5.40 0.43 10.17
N TRP A 92 -4.95 -0.32 9.17
CA TRP A 92 -5.70 -0.67 7.96
C TRP A 92 -6.05 -2.16 7.90
N ASP A 93 -5.22 -3.03 8.46
CA ASP A 93 -5.62 -4.42 8.59
C ASP A 93 -6.59 -4.57 9.77
N GLY A 94 -7.86 -4.37 9.45
CA GLY A 94 -8.95 -5.00 10.14
C GLY A 94 -8.79 -6.53 10.16
N PRO A 95 -9.65 -7.21 10.92
CA PRO A 95 -9.34 -8.47 11.58
C PRO A 95 -9.58 -9.66 10.67
N ALA A 96 -8.67 -9.89 9.74
CA ALA A 96 -8.68 -11.09 8.89
C ALA A 96 -8.54 -12.43 9.68
N SER A 97 -8.39 -12.41 11.02
CA SER A 97 -7.96 -13.60 11.77
C SER A 97 -8.66 -13.90 13.10
N TRP A 98 -9.85 -13.36 13.39
CA TRP A 98 -10.52 -13.70 14.66
C TRP A 98 -11.07 -15.13 14.73
N THR A 99 -10.92 -15.94 13.68
CA THR A 99 -11.23 -17.38 13.73
C THR A 99 -9.97 -18.20 13.43
N THR A 100 -9.36 -18.68 14.51
CA THR A 100 -8.58 -19.94 14.60
C THR A 100 -7.56 -20.21 13.50
N GLY A 101 -6.30 -19.93 13.81
CA GLY A 101 -5.19 -20.89 13.66
C GLY A 101 -5.18 -21.77 12.42
N THR A 102 -5.13 -21.20 11.22
CA THR A 102 -4.47 -21.86 10.09
C THR A 102 -4.18 -20.84 9.00
N ARG A 103 -3.00 -20.99 8.39
CA ARG A 103 -2.52 -20.34 7.17
C ARG A 103 -3.43 -20.68 5.98
N ARG A 104 -4.68 -20.22 6.02
CA ARG A 104 -5.73 -20.55 5.05
C ARG A 104 -6.76 -19.42 4.91
N ARG A 105 -6.31 -18.17 4.82
CA ARG A 105 -7.14 -17.02 4.44
C ARG A 105 -6.30 -16.00 3.67
N CYS A 106 -5.91 -16.36 2.45
CA CYS A 106 -5.53 -15.39 1.42
C CYS A 106 -6.73 -15.08 0.49
N GLU A 107 -7.91 -15.60 0.81
CA GLU A 107 -9.12 -15.50 -0.04
C GLU A 107 -10.15 -14.48 0.50
N GLU A 108 -10.10 -14.13 1.79
CA GLU A 108 -11.01 -13.11 2.33
C GLU A 108 -10.42 -11.70 2.12
N PRO A 109 -11.21 -10.76 1.55
CA PRO A 109 -10.77 -9.39 1.35
C PRO A 109 -10.50 -8.72 2.70
N ARG A 110 -9.43 -7.93 2.74
CA ARG A 110 -9.14 -7.01 3.84
C ARG A 110 -10.18 -5.90 3.83
N TRP A 111 -10.38 -5.25 4.98
CA TRP A 111 -11.42 -4.25 5.16
C TRP A 111 -11.00 -3.18 6.16
N GLY A 112 -11.38 -1.93 5.90
CA GLY A 112 -11.10 -0.78 6.74
C GLY A 112 -11.89 0.46 6.33
N HIS A 113 -11.39 1.64 6.71
CA HIS A 113 -11.98 2.92 6.33
C HIS A 113 -10.92 3.84 5.73
N THR A 114 -11.25 4.56 4.66
CA THR A 114 -10.41 5.63 4.09
C THR A 114 -10.17 6.77 5.10
N SER A 115 -9.28 7.70 4.77
CA SER A 115 -9.02 8.89 5.60
C SER A 115 -10.27 9.75 5.84
N GLU A 116 -11.23 9.73 4.91
CA GLU A 116 -12.53 10.40 5.01
C GLU A 116 -13.58 9.57 5.78
N GLY A 117 -13.19 8.41 6.32
CA GLY A 117 -14.07 7.53 7.08
C GLY A 117 -15.01 6.68 6.23
N ARG A 118 -14.74 6.48 4.94
CA ARG A 118 -15.58 5.63 4.07
C ARG A 118 -15.12 4.18 4.13
N PRO A 119 -16.03 3.20 4.23
CA PRO A 119 -15.64 1.79 4.26
C PRO A 119 -15.02 1.37 2.92
N ILE A 120 -13.98 0.53 2.96
CA ILE A 120 -13.25 0.05 1.80
C ILE A 120 -12.73 -1.37 2.02
N ALA A 121 -12.73 -2.20 0.97
CA ALA A 121 -12.22 -3.57 1.00
C ALA A 121 -11.24 -3.84 -0.15
N TRP A 122 -10.18 -4.62 0.09
CA TRP A 122 -9.14 -4.89 -0.91
C TRP A 122 -8.52 -6.29 -0.77
N VAL A 123 -7.87 -6.77 -1.83
CA VAL A 123 -7.12 -8.03 -1.84
C VAL A 123 -5.63 -7.71 -1.93
N ASP A 124 -4.83 -8.33 -1.05
CA ASP A 124 -3.38 -8.22 -0.94
C ASP A 124 -2.78 -6.87 -0.49
N SER A 125 -2.92 -5.79 -1.27
CA SER A 125 -2.26 -4.50 -1.00
C SER A 125 -3.27 -3.42 -0.61
N ALA A 126 -3.00 -2.72 0.50
CA ALA A 126 -3.85 -1.63 0.96
C ALA A 126 -3.98 -0.54 -0.12
N PRO A 127 -5.18 0.06 -0.28
CA PRO A 127 -5.39 1.14 -1.22
C PRO A 127 -4.50 2.32 -0.87
N ASP A 128 -3.88 2.93 -1.88
CA ASP A 128 -3.03 4.12 -1.71
C ASP A 128 -3.86 5.32 -1.22
N ASP A 129 -3.46 5.89 -0.08
CA ASP A 129 -3.91 7.19 0.40
C ASP A 129 -3.24 8.30 -0.45
N ARG A 130 -3.92 8.75 -1.51
CA ARG A 130 -3.65 10.05 -2.13
C ARG A 130 -4.84 10.96 -1.99
#